data_AF-F1TE97-F1
#
_entry.id   AF-F1TE97-F1
#
_cell.length_a   1.000
_cell.length_b   1.000
_cell.length_c   1.000
_cell.angle_alpha   90.00
_cell.angle_beta   90.00
_cell.angle_gamma   90.00
#
_symmetry.space_group_name_H-M   'P 1'
#
loop_
_entity.id
_entity.type
_entity.pdbx_description
1 polymer ?
#
loop_
_entity_poly.entity_id
_entity_poly.type
_entity_poly.pdbx_seq_one_letter_code
_entity_poly.pdbx_strand_id
1 'polypeptide(L)'
;MEEKNLTKERVTWDAKTASNYLGISYGFLLKLARQKEIPFIHVGRIYLFRKESLDIWLRNQETQAIQTESTQLYGKLRKVQE
;
A
#
# COMPACT_ATOMS: atom_id res chain seq x y z
N MET A 1 19.72 -18.84 -33.51
CA MET A 1 19.59 -19.47 -32.18
C MET A 1 19.49 -18.33 -31.20
N GLU A 2 18.26 -17.92 -30.88
CA GLU A 2 18.02 -16.78 -30.00
C GLU A 2 17.91 -17.32 -28.59
N GLU A 3 19.00 -17.22 -27.83
CA GLU A 3 19.01 -17.52 -26.40
C GLU A 3 18.04 -16.56 -25.72
N LYS A 4 16.80 -17.01 -25.53
CA LYS A 4 15.85 -16.42 -24.61
C LYS A 4 16.46 -16.55 -23.22
N ASN A 5 17.23 -15.53 -22.85
CA ASN A 5 17.57 -15.25 -21.47
C ASN A 5 16.26 -15.29 -20.69
N LEU A 6 16.08 -16.37 -19.93
CA LEU A 6 14.97 -16.52 -19.00
C LEU A 6 15.25 -15.56 -17.83
N THR A 7 15.14 -14.25 -18.09
CA THR A 7 15.11 -13.22 -17.07
C THR A 7 13.81 -13.40 -16.33
N LYS A 8 13.82 -14.33 -15.37
CA LYS A 8 12.70 -14.58 -14.46
C LYS A 8 12.41 -13.26 -13.77
N GLU A 9 11.42 -12.54 -14.28
CA GLU A 9 11.06 -11.21 -13.79
C GLU A 9 10.83 -11.33 -12.28
N ARG A 10 11.60 -10.57 -11.50
CA ARG A 10 11.42 -10.57 -10.05
C ARG A 10 10.05 -9.98 -9.77
N VAL A 11 9.11 -10.85 -9.40
CA VAL A 11 7.72 -10.50 -9.06
C VAL A 11 7.67 -9.60 -7.81
N THR A 12 8.73 -9.64 -6.99
CA THR A 12 8.85 -8.86 -5.76
C THR A 12 9.94 -7.80 -5.86
N TRP A 13 9.66 -6.65 -5.27
CA TRP A 13 10.52 -5.49 -5.15
C TRP A 13 11.02 -5.32 -3.72
N ASP A 14 12.25 -4.79 -3.61
CA ASP A 14 12.79 -4.31 -2.36
C ASP A 14 12.11 -3.02 -1.92
N ALA A 15 12.19 -2.70 -0.63
CA ALA A 15 11.65 -1.46 -0.06
C ALA A 15 12.10 -0.19 -0.80
N LYS A 16 13.35 -0.13 -1.32
CA LYS A 16 13.84 1.04 -2.08
C LYS A 16 13.14 1.18 -3.44
N THR A 17 12.95 0.07 -4.15
CA THR A 17 12.24 0.09 -5.44
C THR A 17 10.76 0.37 -5.24
N ALA A 18 10.15 -0.24 -4.22
CA ALA A 18 8.76 0.01 -3.86
C ALA A 18 8.50 1.46 -3.43
N SER A 19 9.42 2.09 -2.69
CA SER A 19 9.26 3.49 -2.28
C SER A 19 9.33 4.43 -3.48
N ASN A 20 10.24 4.16 -4.42
CA ASN A 20 10.33 4.92 -5.67
C ASN A 20 9.08 4.73 -6.54
N TYR A 21 8.53 3.52 -6.61
CA TYR A 21 7.29 3.25 -7.33
C TYR A 21 6.10 4.02 -6.76
N LEU A 22 5.98 4.07 -5.43
CA LEU A 22 4.91 4.77 -4.73
C LEU A 22 5.12 6.29 -4.63
N GLY A 23 6.31 6.80 -4.96
CA GLY A 23 6.65 8.22 -4.81
C GLY A 23 6.78 8.68 -3.35
N ILE A 24 7.09 7.78 -2.42
CA ILE A 24 7.27 8.09 -0.99
C ILE A 24 8.71 7.86 -0.52
N SER A 25 9.06 8.40 0.64
CA SER A 25 10.38 8.14 1.23
C SER A 25 10.52 6.68 1.69
N TYR A 26 11.72 6.13 1.53
CA TYR A 26 12.07 4.77 1.98
C TYR A 26 11.77 4.55 3.47
N GLY A 27 12.09 5.53 4.32
CA GLY A 27 11.83 5.46 5.75
C GLY A 27 10.35 5.43 6.09
N PHE A 28 9.53 6.19 5.34
CA PHE A 28 8.07 6.18 5.53
C PHE A 28 7.47 4.84 5.11
N LEU A 29 7.89 4.27 3.98
CA LEU A 29 7.46 2.93 3.57
C LEU A 29 7.77 1.87 4.64
N LEU A 30 8.98 1.87 5.20
CA LEU A 30 9.37 0.97 6.28
C LEU A 30 8.55 1.18 7.55
N LYS A 31 8.23 2.44 7.88
CA LYS A 31 7.35 2.76 9.01
C LYS A 31 5.97 2.15 8.80
N LEU A 32 5.37 2.33 7.61
CA LEU A 32 4.08 1.73 7.26
C LEU A 32 4.12 0.20 7.31
N ALA A 33 5.19 -0.42 6.80
CA ALA A 33 5.36 -1.87 6.87
C ALA A 33 5.45 -2.37 8.33
N ARG A 34 6.17 -1.66 9.20
CA ARG A 34 6.22 -1.99 10.64
C ARG A 34 4.87 -1.83 11.32
N GLN A 35 4.09 -0.82 10.92
CA GLN A 35 2.74 -0.59 11.43
C GLN A 35 1.70 -1.54 10.81
N LYS A 36 2.08 -2.34 9.80
CA LYS A 36 1.19 -3.25 9.05
C LYS A 36 0.08 -2.55 8.26
N GLU A 37 0.31 -1.28 7.91
CA GLU A 37 -0.63 -0.45 7.14
C GLU A 37 -0.55 -0.70 5.63
N ILE A 38 0.56 -1.27 5.15
CA ILE A 38 0.81 -1.56 3.73
C ILE A 38 1.08 -3.07 3.55
N PRO A 39 0.65 -3.72 2.45
CA PRO A 39 0.96 -5.13 2.23
C PRO A 39 2.45 -5.35 2.00
N PHE A 40 3.06 -6.19 2.83
CA PHE A 40 4.45 -6.61 2.71
C PHE A 40 4.59 -8.11 2.96
N ILE A 41 5.69 -8.66 2.46
CA ILE A 41 6.13 -10.03 2.74
C ILE A 41 7.40 -9.90 3.60
N HIS A 42 7.38 -10.50 4.78
CA HIS A 42 8.53 -10.54 5.66
C HIS A 42 9.32 -11.82 5.44
N VAL A 43 10.57 -11.69 4.98
CA VAL A 43 11.47 -12.83 4.80
C VAL A 43 12.76 -12.55 5.57
N GLY A 44 12.85 -13.14 6.76
CA GLY A 44 13.97 -12.92 7.68
C GLY A 44 14.10 -11.44 8.05
N ARG A 45 15.14 -10.76 7.54
CA ARG A 45 15.41 -9.34 7.83
C ARG A 45 14.91 -8.39 6.74
N ILE A 46 14.37 -8.92 5.64
CA ILE A 46 14.01 -8.14 4.45
C ILE A 46 12.49 -7.99 4.36
N TYR A 47 12.06 -6.80 3.92
CA TYR A 47 10.69 -6.50 3.55
C TYR A 47 10.60 -6.48 2.02
N LEU A 48 9.80 -7.40 1.48
CA LEU A 48 9.54 -7.53 0.05
C LEU A 48 8.11 -7.09 -0.26
N PHE A 49 7.94 -6.46 -1.41
CA PHE A 49 6.65 -5.92 -1.86
C PHE A 49 6.34 -6.47 -3.23
N ARG A 50 5.10 -6.91 -3.46
CA ARG A 50 4.64 -7.32 -4.79
C ARG A 50 3.93 -6.14 -5.44
N LYS A 51 4.21 -5.86 -6.72
CA LYS A 51 3.57 -4.78 -7.48
C LYS A 51 2.03 -4.86 -7.40
N GLU A 52 1.48 -6.04 -7.69
CA GLU A 52 0.03 -6.31 -7.62
C GLU A 52 -0.57 -5.93 -6.26
N SER A 53 0.10 -6.30 -5.17
CA SER A 53 -0.38 -6.00 -3.82
C SER A 53 -0.35 -4.50 -3.51
N LEU A 54 0.67 -3.79 -3.98
CA LEU A 54 0.76 -2.34 -3.84
C LEU A 54 -0.34 -1.62 -4.64
N ASP A 55 -0.64 -2.10 -5.85
CA ASP A 55 -1.67 -1.55 -6.73
C ASP A 55 -3.07 -1.70 -6.12
N ILE A 56 -3.39 -2.90 -5.62
CA ILE A 56 -4.64 -3.16 -4.88
C ILE A 56 -4.73 -2.28 -3.63
N TRP A 57 -3.62 -2.12 -2.90
CA TRP A 57 -3.60 -1.27 -1.72
C TRP A 57 -3.88 0.21 -2.06
N LEU A 58 -3.30 0.74 -3.13
CA LEU A 58 -3.58 2.10 -3.60
C LEU A 58 -5.07 2.28 -3.90
N ARG A 59 -5.67 1.37 -4.68
CA ARG A 59 -7.11 1.41 -4.99
C ARG A 59 -7.99 1.40 -3.73
N ASN A 60 -7.60 0.59 -2.74
CA ASN A 60 -8.31 0.54 -1.48
C ASN A 60 -8.20 1.86 -0.71
N GLN A 61 -7.01 2.49 -0.68
CA GLN A 61 -6.82 3.80 -0.05
C GLN A 61 -7.68 4.88 -0.73
N GLU A 62 -7.69 4.92 -2.07
CA GLU A 62 -8.52 5.83 -2.85
C GLU A 62 -10.02 5.64 -2.53
N THR A 63 -10.46 4.39 -2.47
CA THR A 63 -11.85 4.04 -2.16
C THR A 63 -12.25 4.46 -0.74
N GLN A 64 -11.38 4.21 0.25
CA GLN A 64 -11.62 4.59 1.65
C GLN A 64 -11.66 6.11 1.84
N ALA A 65 -10.82 6.84 1.12
CA ALA A 65 -10.84 8.31 1.14
C ALA A 65 -12.20 8.84 0.68
N ILE A 66 -12.74 8.33 -0.43
CA ILE A 66 -14.04 8.74 -0.98
C ILE A 66 -15.21 8.35 -0.06
N GLN A 67 -15.19 7.16 0.55
CA GLN A 67 -16.27 6.71 1.43
C GLN A 67 -16.37 7.48 2.76
N THR A 68 -15.25 8.01 3.24
CA THR A 68 -15.22 8.76 4.50
C THR A 68 -15.97 10.09 4.39
N GLU A 69 -15.94 10.73 3.22
CA GLU A 69 -16.57 12.04 2.99
C GLU A 69 -18.10 11.98 2.96
N SER A 70 -18.68 10.90 2.41
CA SER A 70 -20.14 10.75 2.31
C SER A 70 -20.81 10.46 3.66
N THR A 71 -20.10 9.86 4.60
CA THR A 71 -20.61 9.58 5.96
C THR A 71 -20.54 10.81 6.87
N GLN A 72 -19.60 11.73 6.64
CA GLN A 72 -19.44 12.95 7.44
C GLN A 72 -20.52 14.02 7.18
N LEU A 73 -21.32 13.88 6.11
CA LEU A 73 -22.40 14.81 5.76
C LEU A 73 -23.63 14.68 6.66
N TYR A 74 -23.82 13.55 7.38
CA TYR A 74 -24.82 13.49 8.45
C TYR A 74 -24.22 14.06 9.72
N GLY A 75 -24.29 15.39 9.81
CA GLY A 75 -23.98 16.16 11.00
C GLY A 75 -24.54 15.46 12.23
N LYS A 76 -23.67 15.24 13.21
CA LYS A 76 -23.93 14.69 14.54
C LYS A 76 -25.16 15.36 15.15
N LEU A 77 -26.35 14.85 14.84
CA LEU A 77 -27.64 15.27 15.40
C LEU A 77 -27.53 15.02 16.90
N ARG A 78 -27.23 16.06 17.66
CA ARG A 78 -27.27 16.01 19.11
C ARG A 78 -28.75 15.79 19.45
N LYS A 79 -29.07 14.57 19.91
CA LYS A 79 -30.35 14.31 20.57
C LYS A 79 -30.44 15.25 21.76
N VAL A 80 -31.27 16.28 21.65
CA VAL A 80 -31.83 16.97 22.81
C VAL A 80 -32.93 16.05 23.32
N GLN A 81 -32.76 15.47 24.50
CA GLN A 81 -33.88 14.83 25.19
C GLN A 81 -34.80 15.93 25.71
N GLU A 82 -36.08 15.83 25.37
CA GLU A 82 -37.19 16.56 26.00
C GLU A 82 -37.53 15.93 27.35
#